data_AF-A0A7C4UJG6-F1
#
_entry.id   AF-A0A7C4UJG6-F1
#
_cell.length_a   1.000
_cell.length_b   1.000
_cell.length_c   1.000
_cell.angle_alpha   90.00
_cell.angle_beta   90.00
_cell.angle_gamma   90.00
#
_symmetry.space_group_name_H-M   'P 1'
#
loop_
_entity.id
_entity.type
_entity.pdbx_description
1 polymer ?
#
loop_
_entity_poly.entity_id
_entity_poly.type
_entity_poly.pdbx_seq_one_letter_code
_entity_poly.pdbx_strand_id
1 'polypeptide(L)'
;MICCRIDGRQRFTLHPISFLGCACSVTCTYGASTHIVSANLALQKGDKMRAYLAVLIALLTLPVLRAEEPPPKSRLAVLIVFDQMRGDFPERWFELFGDGGFRRLLNDGAWFQNCHYPYAMTATGPGHASLLTGCSPRTHGIVGNNWFDPKTGSSVYCA
;
A
#
# COMPACT_ATOMS: atom_id res chain seq x y z
N MET A 1 -10.66 0.26 -17.83
CA MET A 1 -10.10 0.84 -16.58
C MET A 1 -8.60 0.67 -16.61
N ILE A 2 -7.80 1.70 -16.32
CA ILE A 2 -6.33 1.57 -16.18
C ILE A 2 -5.98 1.65 -14.71
N CYS A 3 -5.27 0.65 -14.19
CA CYS A 3 -4.78 0.62 -12.84
C CYS A 3 -3.26 0.60 -12.86
N CYS A 4 -2.61 1.59 -12.25
CA CYS A 4 -1.17 1.62 -12.11
C CYS A 4 -0.78 1.46 -10.65
N ARG A 5 0.10 0.50 -10.38
CA ARG A 5 0.73 0.37 -9.07
C ARG A 5 1.92 1.32 -9.01
N ILE A 6 1.81 2.36 -8.17
CA ILE A 6 2.93 3.26 -7.90
C ILE A 6 3.86 2.57 -6.89
N ASP A 7 4.67 1.61 -7.36
CA ASP A 7 5.71 0.98 -6.52
C ASP A 7 6.96 1.87 -6.46
N GLY A 8 7.25 2.41 -5.28
CA GLY A 8 8.57 2.96 -4.95
C GLY A 8 9.58 1.82 -4.79
N ARG A 9 10.33 1.53 -5.86
CA ARG A 9 11.33 0.43 -5.98
C ARG A 9 12.22 0.27 -4.74
N GLN A 10 12.23 -0.93 -4.16
CA GLN A 10 13.38 -1.53 -3.46
C GLN A 10 13.41 -3.02 -3.88
N ARG A 11 14.41 -3.42 -4.68
CA ARG A 11 14.67 -4.83 -5.03
C ARG A 11 15.55 -5.43 -3.95
N PHE A 12 15.12 -6.51 -3.32
CA PHE A 12 15.95 -7.28 -2.39
C PHE A 12 16.75 -8.35 -3.15
N THR A 13 18.07 -8.31 -3.02
CA THR A 13 19.00 -9.37 -3.44
C THR A 13 19.48 -10.11 -2.20
N LEU A 14 19.23 -11.42 -2.13
CA LEU A 14 19.76 -12.31 -1.09
C LEU A 14 21.16 -12.77 -1.49
N HIS A 15 22.16 -12.53 -0.63
CA HIS A 15 23.46 -13.20 -0.71
C HIS A 15 23.56 -14.26 0.40
N PRO A 16 24.06 -15.48 0.10
CA PRO A 16 24.34 -16.48 1.12
C PRO A 16 25.66 -16.16 1.85
N ILE A 17 25.66 -16.24 3.18
CA ILE A 17 26.88 -16.12 4.00
C ILE A 17 27.15 -17.47 4.67
N SER A 18 28.35 -17.98 4.44
CA SER A 18 28.92 -19.23 4.96
C SER A 18 29.34 -19.09 6.44
N PHE A 19 29.10 -20.14 7.23
CA PHE A 19 29.48 -20.25 8.65
C PHE A 19 30.92 -20.72 8.85
N LEU A 20 31.69 -20.05 9.70
CA LEU A 20 32.85 -20.63 10.40
C LEU A 20 33.08 -19.95 11.76
N GLY A 21 33.09 -20.73 12.86
CA GLY A 21 33.75 -20.38 14.13
C GLY A 21 32.85 -19.94 15.31
N CYS A 22 33.06 -20.57 16.47
CA CYS A 22 32.41 -20.32 17.76
C CYS A 22 32.47 -18.87 18.25
N ALA A 23 31.44 -18.08 17.96
CA ALA A 23 31.06 -16.90 18.72
C ALA A 23 29.54 -16.79 18.70
N CYS A 24 28.89 -16.85 19.86
CA CYS A 24 27.44 -16.67 19.94
C CYS A 24 27.15 -15.17 19.99
N SER A 25 27.32 -14.49 18.85
CA SER A 25 26.86 -13.13 18.65
C SER A 25 25.45 -13.17 18.07
N VAL A 26 24.45 -12.77 18.85
CA VAL A 26 23.10 -12.54 18.34
C VAL A 26 23.11 -11.22 17.58
N THR A 27 23.37 -11.28 16.28
CA THR A 27 23.26 -10.11 15.39
C THR A 27 21.80 -9.90 15.02
N CYS A 28 21.16 -8.90 15.63
CA CYS A 28 19.90 -8.34 15.15
C CYS A 28 20.22 -7.26 14.11
N THR A 29 19.94 -7.54 12.84
CA THR A 29 20.15 -6.57 11.75
C THR A 29 18.93 -5.67 11.61
N TYR A 30 19.09 -4.37 11.89
CA TYR A 30 18.07 -3.35 11.64
C TYR A 30 18.64 -2.28 10.70
N GLY A 31 18.31 -2.38 9.40
CA GLY A 31 18.78 -1.43 8.39
C GLY A 31 20.30 -1.37 8.18
N ALA A 32 20.81 -0.19 7.81
CA ALA A 32 22.20 0.05 7.38
C ALA A 32 23.21 0.32 8.53
N SER A 33 22.80 0.21 9.80
CA SER A 33 23.62 0.57 10.96
C SER A 33 23.90 -0.66 11.81
N THR A 34 25.10 -1.24 11.72
CA THR A 34 25.56 -2.32 12.62
C THR A 34 25.99 -1.74 13.96
N HIS A 35 25.16 -1.88 14.99
CA HIS A 35 25.58 -1.66 16.38
C HIS A 35 26.01 -3.01 17.00
N ILE A 36 27.32 -3.18 17.18
CA ILE A 36 27.87 -4.31 17.93
C ILE A 36 27.79 -3.96 19.41
N VAL A 37 26.87 -4.59 20.15
CA VAL A 37 26.90 -4.56 21.62
C VAL A 37 27.69 -5.78 22.09
N SER A 38 29.00 -5.61 22.25
CA SER A 38 29.87 -6.59 22.88
C SER A 38 29.75 -6.49 24.40
N ALA A 39 28.97 -7.38 25.01
CA ALA A 39 28.97 -7.55 26.46
C ALA A 39 30.13 -8.48 26.86
N ASN A 40 31.28 -7.92 27.21
CA ASN A 40 32.36 -8.67 27.85
C ASN A 40 32.06 -8.81 29.34
N LEU A 41 31.45 -9.92 29.74
CA LEU A 41 31.21 -10.21 31.16
C LEU A 41 32.41 -10.99 31.73
N ALA A 42 33.39 -10.25 32.26
CA ALA A 42 34.49 -10.83 33.03
C ALA A 42 33.97 -11.31 34.40
N LEU A 43 33.64 -12.60 34.52
CA LEU A 43 33.23 -13.20 35.80
C LEU A 43 34.46 -13.68 36.58
N GLN A 44 34.85 -12.96 37.65
CA GLN A 44 35.83 -13.45 38.63
C GLN A 44 35.17 -14.46 39.60
N LYS A 45 35.90 -15.54 39.90
CA LYS A 45 35.49 -16.68 40.73
C LYS A 45 35.31 -16.28 42.21
N GLY A 46 34.11 -15.85 42.61
CA GLY A 46 33.79 -15.59 44.02
C GLY A 46 32.34 -15.22 44.32
N ASP A 47 31.65 -14.59 43.37
CA ASP A 47 30.39 -13.89 43.66
C ASP A 47 29.14 -14.59 43.10
N LYS A 48 28.86 -15.83 43.53
CA LYS A 48 27.67 -16.58 43.07
C LYS A 48 26.36 -15.79 43.25
N MET A 49 26.23 -15.07 44.36
CA MET A 49 25.04 -14.24 44.65
C MET A 49 24.92 -13.03 43.70
N ARG A 50 26.04 -12.39 43.33
CA ARG A 50 26.03 -11.26 42.37
C ARG A 50 25.79 -11.73 40.94
N ALA A 51 26.23 -12.95 40.60
CA ALA A 51 25.92 -13.58 39.32
C ALA A 51 24.41 -13.86 39.20
N TYR A 52 23.77 -14.41 40.24
CA TYR A 52 22.31 -14.60 40.25
C TYR A 52 21.55 -13.27 40.20
N LEU A 53 22.05 -12.24 40.89
CA LEU A 53 21.46 -10.91 40.85
C LEU A 53 21.57 -10.27 39.46
N ALA A 54 22.72 -10.40 38.80
CA ALA A 54 22.93 -9.92 37.43
C ALA A 54 22.03 -10.65 36.43
N VAL A 55 21.85 -11.97 36.58
CA VAL A 55 20.93 -12.76 35.74
C VAL A 55 19.49 -12.35 35.99
N LEU A 56 19.08 -12.11 37.23
CA LEU A 56 17.72 -11.67 37.56
C LEU A 56 17.42 -10.27 37.00
N ILE A 57 18.37 -9.34 37.10
CA ILE A 57 18.26 -7.99 36.52
C ILE A 57 18.23 -8.07 34.99
N ALA A 58 19.03 -8.93 34.37
CA ALA A 58 18.98 -9.17 32.93
C ALA A 58 17.62 -9.75 32.51
N LEU A 59 17.08 -10.70 33.28
CA LEU A 59 15.79 -11.33 32.99
C LEU A 59 14.60 -10.35 33.13
N LEU A 60 14.70 -9.41 34.08
CA LEU A 60 13.70 -8.35 34.31
C LEU A 60 13.77 -7.22 33.27
N THR A 61 14.91 -7.01 32.61
CA THR A 61 15.11 -5.94 31.62
C THR A 61 14.90 -6.38 30.16
N LEU A 62 14.89 -7.70 29.89
CA LEU A 62 14.57 -8.27 28.56
C LEU A 62 13.26 -7.77 27.91
N PRO A 63 12.11 -7.63 28.60
CA PRO A 63 10.89 -7.19 27.94
C PRO A 63 10.89 -5.71 27.53
N VAL A 64 11.82 -4.90 28.03
CA VAL A 64 11.94 -3.46 27.70
C VAL A 64 12.73 -3.23 26.40
N LEU A 65 13.55 -4.20 25.97
CA LEU A 65 14.31 -4.14 24.71
C LEU A 65 13.52 -4.69 23.52
N ARG A 66 12.19 -4.55 23.53
CA ARG A 66 11.40 -4.85 22.33
C ARG A 66 11.56 -3.67 21.37
N ALA A 67 12.36 -3.88 20.32
CA ALA A 67 12.46 -2.94 19.22
C ALA A 67 11.05 -2.70 18.66
N GLU A 68 10.62 -1.44 18.64
CA GLU A 68 9.37 -1.06 18.02
C GLU A 68 9.53 -1.27 16.52
N GLU A 69 8.80 -2.25 15.97
CA GLU A 69 8.77 -2.46 14.53
C GLU A 69 8.27 -1.16 13.88
N PRO A 70 8.94 -0.70 12.81
CA PRO A 70 8.53 0.54 12.19
C PRO A 70 7.11 0.32 11.67
N PRO A 71 6.20 1.30 11.85
CA PRO A 71 4.82 1.12 11.46
C PRO A 71 4.75 0.69 10.00
N PRO A 72 3.87 -0.28 9.65
CA PRO A 72 3.78 -0.77 8.30
C PRO A 72 3.57 0.40 7.35
N LYS A 73 4.43 0.51 6.33
CA LYS A 73 4.39 1.60 5.35
C LYS A 73 3.01 1.65 4.70
N SER A 74 2.27 2.74 4.94
CA SER A 74 0.96 2.96 4.32
C SER A 74 1.11 3.07 2.80
N ARG A 75 0.18 2.44 2.09
CA ARG A 75 0.12 2.50 0.62
C ARG A 75 -0.94 3.51 0.23
N LEU A 76 -0.57 4.48 -0.60
CA LEU A 76 -1.51 5.46 -1.16
C LEU A 76 -2.15 4.89 -2.42
N ALA A 77 -3.48 4.88 -2.46
CA ALA A 77 -4.26 4.65 -3.67
C ALA A 77 -4.83 5.99 -4.15
N VAL A 78 -4.62 6.31 -5.44
CA VAL A 78 -5.17 7.51 -6.07
C VAL A 78 -6.09 7.06 -7.20
N LEU A 79 -7.35 7.50 -7.15
CA LEU A 79 -8.33 7.28 -8.21
C LEU A 79 -8.37 8.52 -9.11
N ILE A 80 -8.01 8.35 -10.38
CA ILE A 80 -8.07 9.39 -11.41
C ILE A 80 -9.14 9.01 -12.41
N VAL A 81 -10.13 9.88 -12.62
CA VAL A 81 -11.26 9.66 -13.53
C VAL A 81 -11.22 10.72 -14.62
N PHE A 82 -11.29 10.29 -15.88
CA PHE A 82 -11.39 11.17 -17.04
C PHE A 82 -12.83 11.11 -17.56
N ASP A 83 -13.58 12.21 -17.50
CA ASP A 83 -14.94 12.28 -18.03
C ASP A 83 -14.92 12.31 -19.57
N GLN A 84 -15.96 11.77 -20.19
CA GLN A 84 -16.14 11.71 -21.65
C GLN A 84 -15.00 11.01 -22.41
N MET A 85 -14.19 10.20 -21.72
CA MET A 85 -13.13 9.43 -22.35
C MET A 85 -13.63 8.03 -22.73
N ARG A 86 -13.75 7.77 -24.04
CA ARG A 86 -14.12 6.45 -24.55
C ARG A 86 -12.97 5.46 -24.39
N GLY A 87 -13.29 4.18 -24.22
CA GLY A 87 -12.31 3.13 -23.90
C GLY A 87 -11.26 2.85 -24.98
N ASP A 88 -11.53 3.15 -26.26
CA ASP A 88 -10.61 2.96 -27.38
C ASP A 88 -9.62 4.13 -27.57
N PHE A 89 -9.86 5.27 -26.91
CA PHE A 89 -9.06 6.48 -27.09
C PHE A 89 -7.57 6.29 -26.74
N PRO A 90 -7.20 5.60 -25.65
CA PRO A 90 -5.80 5.40 -25.29
C PRO A 90 -5.01 4.58 -26.33
N GLU A 91 -5.68 3.66 -27.02
CA GLU A 91 -5.07 2.84 -28.07
C GLU A 91 -5.04 3.59 -29.41
N ARG A 92 -6.16 4.22 -29.79
CA ARG A 92 -6.29 4.95 -31.05
C ARG A 92 -5.30 6.10 -31.21
N TRP A 93 -5.01 6.82 -30.13
CA TRP A 93 -4.10 7.97 -30.14
C TRP A 93 -2.80 7.68 -29.40
N PHE A 94 -2.42 6.40 -29.29
CA PHE A 94 -1.22 5.98 -28.59
C PHE A 94 0.04 6.73 -29.06
N GLU A 95 0.14 7.00 -30.37
CA GLU A 95 1.27 7.72 -30.98
C GLU A 95 1.37 9.20 -30.55
N LEU A 96 0.27 9.80 -30.10
CA LEU A 96 0.23 11.21 -29.68
C LEU A 96 0.58 11.42 -28.19
N PHE A 97 0.58 10.37 -27.38
CA PHE A 97 0.86 10.48 -25.94
C PHE A 97 2.35 10.45 -25.63
N GLY A 98 2.82 11.24 -24.66
CA GLY A 98 4.20 11.17 -24.17
C GLY A 98 4.44 9.94 -23.28
N ASP A 99 5.72 9.58 -23.09
CA ASP A 99 6.12 8.35 -22.40
C ASP A 99 5.73 8.32 -20.90
N GLY A 100 5.57 9.49 -20.26
CA GLY A 100 5.25 9.58 -18.82
C GLY A 100 3.75 9.49 -18.46
N GLY A 101 2.85 9.49 -19.44
CA GLY A 101 1.39 9.58 -19.22
C GLY A 101 0.66 8.27 -19.50
N PHE A 102 -0.33 8.32 -20.39
CA PHE A 102 -1.12 7.14 -20.77
C PHE A 102 -0.27 5.99 -21.31
N ARG A 103 0.83 6.25 -22.03
CA ARG A 103 1.76 5.19 -22.48
C ARG A 103 2.32 4.37 -21.33
N ARG A 104 2.82 5.05 -20.29
CA ARG A 104 3.29 4.39 -19.07
C ARG A 104 2.19 3.57 -18.40
N LEU A 105 0.98 4.13 -18.29
CA LEU A 105 -0.14 3.42 -17.67
C LEU A 105 -0.56 2.17 -18.45
N LEU A 106 -0.45 2.21 -19.78
CA LEU A 106 -0.74 1.07 -20.66
C LEU A 106 0.37 0.01 -20.64
N ASN A 107 1.63 0.42 -20.61
CA ASN A 107 2.78 -0.49 -20.71
C ASN A 107 3.19 -1.09 -19.35
N ASP A 108 3.23 -0.27 -18.29
CA ASP A 108 3.71 -0.66 -16.96
C ASP A 108 2.57 -0.95 -15.97
N GLY A 109 1.32 -0.69 -16.38
CA GLY A 109 0.12 -0.87 -15.56
C GLY A 109 -0.72 -2.09 -15.96
N ALA A 110 -1.91 -2.16 -15.38
CA ALA A 110 -2.95 -3.11 -15.74
C ALA A 110 -4.05 -2.39 -16.53
N TRP A 111 -4.33 -2.89 -17.73
CA TRP A 111 -5.31 -2.32 -18.64
C TRP A 111 -6.42 -3.34 -18.94
N PHE A 112 -7.66 -2.95 -18.62
CA PHE A 112 -8.84 -3.78 -18.84
C PHE A 112 -9.71 -3.19 -19.96
N GLN A 113 -9.70 -3.84 -21.12
CA GLN A 113 -10.51 -3.47 -22.30
C GLN A 113 -11.96 -3.92 -22.17
N ASN A 114 -12.19 -5.09 -21.57
CA ASN A 114 -13.51 -5.69 -21.41
C ASN A 114 -14.18 -5.22 -20.10
N CYS A 115 -14.34 -3.91 -19.93
CA CYS A 115 -15.06 -3.32 -18.80
C CYS A 115 -16.40 -2.75 -19.27
N HIS A 116 -17.50 -3.31 -18.78
CA HIS A 116 -18.84 -2.86 -19.12
C HIS A 116 -19.55 -2.29 -17.89
N TYR A 117 -20.32 -1.21 -18.10
CA TYR A 117 -21.23 -0.71 -17.09
C TYR A 117 -22.42 -1.66 -16.97
N PRO A 118 -22.76 -2.15 -15.76
CA PRO A 118 -23.92 -3.01 -15.56
C PRO A 118 -25.24 -2.22 -15.51
N TYR A 119 -25.28 -1.04 -16.12
CA TYR A 119 -26.43 -0.13 -16.16
C TYR A 119 -26.42 0.70 -17.44
N ALA A 120 -27.62 1.11 -17.88
CA ALA A 120 -27.79 1.81 -19.16
C ALA A 120 -27.45 3.31 -19.08
N MET A 121 -27.66 3.96 -17.94
CA MET A 121 -27.50 5.41 -17.82
C MET A 121 -26.01 5.78 -17.64
N THR A 122 -25.31 6.05 -18.73
CA THR A 122 -23.91 6.48 -18.73
C THR A 122 -23.78 8.02 -18.63
N ALA A 123 -24.41 8.61 -17.62
CA ALA A 123 -24.26 10.03 -17.30
C ALA A 123 -23.16 10.24 -16.24
N THR A 124 -22.58 11.44 -16.22
CA THR A 124 -21.46 11.80 -15.33
C THR A 124 -21.75 11.50 -13.85
N GLY A 125 -22.85 12.02 -13.30
CA GLY A 125 -23.21 11.86 -11.88
C GLY A 125 -23.35 10.40 -11.47
N PRO A 126 -24.27 9.61 -12.06
CA PRO A 126 -24.39 8.18 -11.76
C PRO A 126 -23.09 7.40 -11.98
N GLY A 127 -22.31 7.71 -13.02
CA GLY A 127 -21.03 7.07 -13.29
C GLY A 127 -20.01 7.26 -12.16
N HIS A 128 -19.82 8.50 -11.70
CA HIS A 128 -18.91 8.81 -10.59
C HIS A 128 -19.39 8.18 -9.27
N ALA A 129 -20.70 8.22 -9.00
CA ALA A 129 -21.29 7.60 -7.82
C ALA A 129 -21.09 6.07 -7.82
N SER A 130 -21.32 5.42 -8.97
CA SER A 130 -21.10 3.97 -9.12
C SER A 130 -19.63 3.59 -8.96
N LEU A 131 -18.69 4.39 -9.48
CA LEU A 131 -17.25 4.14 -9.33
C LEU A 131 -16.78 4.21 -7.87
N LEU A 132 -17.31 5.14 -7.08
CA LEU A 132 -16.91 5.32 -5.69
C LEU A 132 -17.62 4.36 -4.72
N THR A 133 -18.88 4.04 -4.99
CA THR A 133 -19.68 3.16 -4.12
C THR A 133 -19.57 1.68 -4.47
N GLY A 134 -19.14 1.36 -5.70
CA GLY A 134 -19.15 -0.02 -6.22
C GLY A 134 -20.56 -0.57 -6.48
N CYS A 135 -21.58 0.27 -6.39
CA CYS A 135 -22.99 -0.10 -6.50
C CYS A 135 -23.62 0.49 -7.77
N SER A 136 -24.72 -0.09 -8.26
CA SER A 136 -25.45 0.43 -9.42
C SER A 136 -26.31 1.66 -9.07
N PRO A 137 -26.74 2.47 -10.06
CA PRO A 137 -27.65 3.61 -9.85
C PRO A 137 -28.95 3.28 -9.14
N ARG A 138 -29.44 2.05 -9.29
CA ARG A 138 -30.61 1.55 -8.55
C ARG A 138 -30.37 1.55 -7.03
N THR A 139 -29.15 1.26 -6.60
CA THR A 139 -28.79 1.08 -5.19
C THR A 139 -28.39 2.40 -4.54
N HIS A 140 -27.57 3.22 -5.22
CA HIS A 140 -27.11 4.51 -4.67
C HIS A 140 -28.07 5.68 -4.93
N GLY A 141 -29.12 5.50 -5.73
CA GLY A 141 -30.23 6.46 -5.90
C GLY A 141 -29.98 7.63 -6.85
N ILE A 142 -28.72 7.91 -7.20
CA ILE A 142 -28.37 8.91 -8.24
C ILE A 142 -28.63 8.26 -9.60
N VAL A 143 -29.80 8.49 -10.17
CA VAL A 143 -30.22 7.85 -11.42
C VAL A 143 -29.71 8.59 -12.65
N GLY A 144 -29.56 9.91 -12.61
CA GLY A 144 -29.15 10.75 -13.73
C GLY A 144 -28.48 12.03 -13.25
N ASN A 145 -27.96 12.85 -14.17
CA ASN A 145 -27.48 14.19 -13.82
C ASN A 145 -28.64 15.06 -13.33
N ASN A 146 -29.76 15.02 -14.05
CA ASN A 146 -31.03 15.61 -13.66
C ASN A 146 -32.10 14.52 -13.68
N TRP A 147 -33.00 14.53 -12.70
CA TRP A 147 -34.20 13.69 -12.73
C TRP A 147 -35.35 14.38 -12.00
N PHE A 148 -36.58 14.00 -12.35
CA PHE A 148 -37.76 14.46 -11.62
C PHE A 148 -37.99 13.57 -10.39
N ASP A 149 -38.09 14.19 -9.21
CA ASP A 149 -38.46 13.48 -7.99
C ASP A 149 -39.97 13.64 -7.74
N PRO A 150 -40.77 12.56 -7.88
CA PRO A 150 -42.21 12.64 -7.68
C PRO A 150 -42.60 12.93 -6.23
N LYS A 151 -41.71 12.74 -5.24
CA LYS A 151 -42.01 13.05 -3.83
C LYS A 151 -41.97 14.55 -3.55
N THR A 152 -41.04 15.25 -4.17
CA THR A 152 -40.86 16.71 -4.03
C THR A 152 -41.57 17.49 -5.13
N GLY A 153 -42.03 16.81 -6.18
CA GLY A 153 -42.69 17.43 -7.34
C GLY A 153 -41.75 18.33 -8.14
N SER A 154 -40.44 18.13 -8.01
CA SER A 154 -39.41 19.04 -8.55
C SER A 154 -38.32 18.27 -9.28
N SER A 155 -37.65 18.95 -10.21
CA SER A 155 -36.43 18.43 -10.84
C SER A 155 -35.26 18.57 -9.87
N VAL A 156 -34.52 17.48 -9.68
CA VAL A 156 -33.33 17.38 -8.82
C VAL A 156 -32.10 17.26 -9.71
N TYR A 157 -31.03 17.98 -9.36
CA TYR A 157 -29.71 17.87 -9.96
C TYR A 157 -28.75 17.14 -9.00
N CYS A 158 -27.84 16.33 -9.53
CA CYS A 158 -26.97 15.46 -8.74
C CYS A 158 -25.76 16.15 -8.06
N ALA A 159 -25.62 17.48 -8.14
CA ALA A 159 -24.51 18.24 -7.57
C ALA A 159 -24.97 19.54 -6.90
#